data_AF-A0AAN0KHU8-F1
#
_entry.id   AF-A0AAN0KHU8-F1
#
_cell.length_a   1.000
_cell.length_b   1.000
_cell.length_c   1.000
_cell.angle_alpha   90.00
_cell.angle_beta   90.00
_cell.angle_gamma   90.00
#
_symmetry.space_group_name_H-M   'P 1'
#
loop_
_entity.id
_entity.type
_entity.pdbx_description
1 polymer ?
#
loop_
_entity_poly.entity_id
_entity_poly.type
_entity_poly.pdbx_seq_one_letter_code
_entity_poly.pdbx_strand_id
1 'polypeptide(L)'
;MELADVALTAGNFSEAYGYYTKVLEIEPRNAAAWYGKGKAAGALGNRNFQHLKEMQVAFAQAIKLSTADKREDMKLAAAQDMARIGATNYQMAYSIITKLAAAPGAWASHLVLCREIISLLETAHTYKPQDSQILKNIVQICNDNITGIKFKDPANDNAVTVKHLDDQYEKELRSIFDLYAAKLVALEPGYQLPYPRRKSLHCFVITATMGSVHHPNVIFLRAFRDKMLVRTVLGKAFIRWYYRHGPRIAQHIEGSRWARSAAYVFIVVPAVAIARMMTWVDRHLR
;
A
#
# COMPACT_ATOMS: atom_id res chain seq x y z
N MET A 1 -18.97 -30.90 13.91
CA MET A 1 -19.26 -29.51 13.49
C MET A 1 -19.43 -28.60 14.69
N GLU A 2 -20.37 -28.87 15.62
CA GLU A 2 -20.68 -27.97 16.75
C GLU A 2 -19.47 -27.48 17.57
N LEU A 3 -18.58 -28.38 18.01
CA LEU A 3 -17.36 -27.97 18.74
C LEU A 3 -16.47 -27.01 17.92
N ALA A 4 -16.40 -27.20 16.61
CA ALA A 4 -15.64 -26.33 15.71
C ALA A 4 -16.29 -24.95 15.60
N ASP A 5 -17.61 -24.88 15.48
CA ASP A 5 -18.37 -23.64 15.41
C ASP A 5 -18.29 -22.84 16.73
N VAL A 6 -18.39 -23.53 17.88
CA VAL A 6 -18.23 -22.92 19.21
C VAL A 6 -16.81 -22.39 19.40
N ALA A 7 -15.78 -23.16 19.06
CA ALA A 7 -14.40 -22.68 19.14
C ALA A 7 -14.15 -21.48 18.22
N LEU A 8 -14.73 -21.48 17.01
CA LEU A 8 -14.59 -20.37 16.05
C LEU A 8 -15.23 -19.09 16.59
N THR A 9 -16.44 -19.19 17.16
CA THR A 9 -17.17 -18.04 17.72
C THR A 9 -16.54 -17.52 19.00
N ALA A 10 -15.95 -18.39 19.83
CA ALA A 10 -15.18 -18.02 21.01
C ALA A 10 -13.81 -17.36 20.69
N GLY A 11 -13.37 -17.37 19.42
CA GLY A 11 -12.07 -16.84 19.01
C GLY A 11 -10.90 -17.80 19.23
N ASN A 12 -11.17 -19.06 19.59
CA ASN A 12 -10.18 -20.12 19.72
C ASN A 12 -9.81 -20.69 18.33
N PHE A 13 -9.24 -19.86 17.47
CA PHE A 13 -9.02 -20.18 16.06
C PHE A 13 -8.14 -21.42 15.84
N SER A 14 -7.18 -21.68 16.73
CA SER A 14 -6.33 -22.89 16.64
C SER A 14 -7.13 -24.17 16.89
N GLU A 15 -8.01 -24.18 17.88
CA GLU A 15 -8.87 -25.33 18.17
C GLU A 15 -9.93 -25.50 17.09
N ALA A 16 -10.57 -24.39 16.67
CA ALA A 16 -11.53 -24.39 15.57
C ALA A 16 -10.91 -24.99 14.30
N TYR A 17 -9.71 -24.55 13.92
CA TYR A 17 -8.96 -25.09 12.79
C TYR A 17 -8.72 -26.60 12.92
N GLY A 18 -8.30 -27.07 14.10
CA GLY A 18 -8.11 -28.49 14.37
C GLY A 18 -9.42 -29.30 14.29
N TYR A 19 -10.51 -28.78 14.85
CA TYR A 19 -11.81 -29.44 14.81
C TYR A 19 -12.39 -29.51 13.41
N TYR A 20 -12.32 -28.43 12.61
CA TYR A 20 -12.75 -28.51 11.20
C TYR A 20 -11.90 -29.47 10.39
N THR A 21 -10.59 -29.55 10.67
CA THR A 21 -9.72 -30.54 10.01
C THR A 21 -10.19 -31.96 10.31
N LYS A 22 -10.49 -32.30 11.56
CA LYS A 22 -11.07 -33.60 11.94
C LYS A 22 -12.42 -33.88 11.27
N VAL A 23 -13.27 -32.86 11.11
CA VAL A 23 -14.52 -33.02 10.35
C VAL A 23 -14.22 -33.38 8.89
N LEU A 24 -13.26 -32.69 8.26
CA LEU A 24 -12.90 -32.92 6.86
C LEU A 24 -12.19 -34.25 6.63
N GLU A 25 -11.55 -34.85 7.65
CA GLU A 25 -11.02 -36.21 7.59
C GLU A 25 -12.14 -37.27 7.47
N ILE A 26 -13.30 -37.02 8.08
CA ILE A 26 -14.46 -37.92 8.05
C ILE A 26 -15.37 -37.59 6.85
N GLU A 27 -15.60 -36.30 6.60
CA GLU A 27 -16.48 -35.79 5.54
C GLU A 27 -15.74 -34.81 4.62
N PRO A 28 -14.89 -35.29 3.69
CA PRO A 28 -14.07 -34.42 2.84
C PRO A 28 -14.85 -33.48 1.92
N ARG A 29 -16.14 -33.77 1.70
CA ARG A 29 -17.06 -33.00 0.85
C ARG A 29 -17.97 -32.05 1.64
N ASN A 30 -17.73 -31.86 2.94
CA ASN A 30 -18.51 -30.95 3.76
C ASN A 30 -18.13 -29.47 3.48
N ALA A 31 -18.99 -28.77 2.73
CA ALA A 31 -18.77 -27.37 2.36
C ALA A 31 -18.66 -26.42 3.57
N ALA A 32 -19.48 -26.65 4.60
CA ALA A 32 -19.48 -25.82 5.80
C ALA A 32 -18.17 -26.00 6.60
N ALA A 33 -17.65 -27.22 6.68
CA ALA A 33 -16.37 -27.49 7.34
C ALA A 33 -15.19 -26.85 6.60
N TRP A 34 -15.18 -26.88 5.25
CA TRP A 34 -14.20 -26.16 4.45
C TRP A 34 -14.26 -24.65 4.71
N TYR A 35 -15.46 -24.07 4.71
CA TYR A 35 -15.64 -22.65 4.99
C TYR A 35 -15.18 -22.28 6.41
N GLY A 36 -15.59 -23.05 7.42
CA GLY A 36 -15.19 -22.87 8.81
C GLY A 36 -13.67 -22.97 9.02
N LYS A 37 -13.03 -23.97 8.39
CA LYS A 37 -11.57 -24.11 8.39
C LYS A 37 -10.89 -22.89 7.78
N GLY A 38 -11.41 -22.39 6.65
CA GLY A 38 -10.90 -21.19 5.99
C GLY A 38 -10.98 -19.95 6.88
N LYS A 39 -12.09 -19.76 7.60
CA LYS A 39 -12.24 -18.65 8.56
C LYS A 39 -11.23 -18.74 9.70
N ALA A 40 -11.04 -19.94 10.26
CA ALA A 40 -10.06 -20.18 11.31
C ALA A 40 -8.62 -19.92 10.82
N ALA A 41 -8.28 -20.42 9.62
CA ALA A 41 -6.99 -20.17 8.98
C ALA A 41 -6.74 -18.67 8.76
N GLY A 42 -7.70 -17.94 8.19
CA GLY A 42 -7.59 -16.49 7.98
C GLY A 42 -7.30 -15.72 9.27
N ALA A 43 -7.93 -16.11 10.38
CA ALA A 43 -7.69 -15.50 11.69
C ALA A 43 -6.30 -15.83 12.28
N LEU A 44 -5.75 -17.02 11.97
CA LEU A 44 -4.38 -17.41 12.31
C LEU A 44 -3.32 -16.77 11.38
N GLY A 45 -3.74 -16.28 10.21
CA GLY A 45 -2.89 -15.63 9.19
C GLY A 45 -2.07 -14.44 9.68
N ASN A 46 -2.45 -13.84 10.82
CA ASN A 46 -1.73 -12.75 11.48
C ASN A 46 -0.25 -13.07 11.78
N ARG A 47 0.15 -14.35 11.81
CA ARG A 47 1.53 -14.79 12.11
C ARG A 47 2.18 -15.60 11.00
N ASN A 48 1.42 -16.01 9.98
CA ASN A 48 1.90 -16.90 8.93
C ASN A 48 1.11 -16.70 7.63
N PHE A 49 1.79 -16.22 6.59
CA PHE A 49 1.21 -15.99 5.26
C PHE A 49 0.61 -17.26 4.64
N GLN A 50 1.07 -18.45 5.04
CA GLN A 50 0.55 -19.72 4.54
C GLN A 50 -0.93 -19.91 4.87
N HIS A 51 -1.41 -19.37 6.00
CA HIS A 51 -2.82 -19.48 6.36
C HIS A 51 -3.74 -18.54 5.56
N LEU A 52 -3.23 -17.44 5.00
CA LEU A 52 -4.02 -16.60 4.08
C LEU A 52 -4.26 -17.33 2.74
N LYS A 53 -3.26 -18.06 2.24
CA LYS A 53 -3.43 -18.93 1.06
C LYS A 53 -4.40 -20.07 1.36
N GLU A 54 -4.26 -20.69 2.52
CA GLU A 54 -5.15 -21.76 2.94
C GLU A 54 -6.61 -21.29 3.05
N MET A 55 -6.84 -20.09 3.59
CA MET A 55 -8.17 -19.47 3.61
C MET A 55 -8.78 -19.39 2.20
N GLN A 56 -8.03 -18.93 1.20
CA GLN A 56 -8.50 -18.83 -0.19
C GLN A 56 -8.86 -20.21 -0.76
N VAL A 57 -7.98 -21.19 -0.57
CA VAL A 57 -8.20 -22.56 -1.07
C VAL A 57 -9.41 -23.19 -0.39
N ALA A 58 -9.54 -23.04 0.92
CA ALA A 58 -10.65 -23.59 1.69
C ALA A 58 -11.99 -22.95 1.28
N PHE A 59 -12.02 -21.63 1.06
CA PHE A 59 -13.20 -20.93 0.57
C PHE A 59 -13.58 -21.36 -0.84
N ALA A 60 -12.61 -21.46 -1.76
CA ALA A 60 -12.85 -21.95 -3.11
C ALA A 60 -13.45 -23.37 -3.09
N GLN A 61 -12.95 -24.24 -2.21
CA GLN A 61 -13.47 -25.60 -2.05
C GLN A 61 -14.88 -25.62 -1.43
N ALA A 62 -15.16 -24.77 -0.43
CA ALA A 62 -16.50 -24.61 0.12
C ALA A 62 -17.51 -24.15 -0.94
N ILE A 63 -17.15 -23.17 -1.77
CA ILE A 63 -17.99 -22.67 -2.87
C ILE A 63 -18.23 -23.77 -3.90
N LYS A 64 -17.20 -24.54 -4.27
CA LYS A 64 -17.30 -25.65 -5.21
C LYS A 64 -18.24 -26.74 -4.72
N LEU A 65 -18.19 -27.07 -3.43
CA LEU A 65 -19.01 -28.10 -2.81
C LEU A 65 -20.42 -27.62 -2.42
N SER A 66 -20.66 -26.30 -2.45
CA SER A 66 -21.98 -25.73 -2.16
C SER A 66 -23.00 -26.09 -3.24
N THR A 67 -24.25 -26.29 -2.81
CA THR A 67 -25.40 -26.48 -3.69
C THR A 67 -25.64 -25.23 -4.54
N ALA A 68 -26.33 -25.38 -5.68
CA ALA A 68 -26.51 -24.27 -6.63
C ALA A 68 -27.23 -23.06 -6.00
N ASP A 69 -28.21 -23.32 -5.13
CA ASP A 69 -28.99 -22.32 -4.40
C ASP A 69 -28.15 -21.55 -3.36
N LYS A 70 -27.13 -22.17 -2.76
CA LYS A 70 -26.29 -21.57 -1.70
C LYS A 70 -24.95 -21.02 -2.20
N ARG A 71 -24.59 -21.30 -3.45
CA ARG A 71 -23.24 -21.01 -3.97
C ARG A 71 -22.94 -19.52 -4.03
N GLU A 72 -23.92 -18.70 -4.42
CA GLU A 72 -23.74 -17.25 -4.48
C GLU A 72 -23.63 -16.65 -3.07
N ASP A 73 -24.46 -17.07 -2.12
CA ASP A 73 -24.35 -16.65 -0.72
C ASP A 73 -22.99 -17.02 -0.12
N MET A 74 -22.48 -18.22 -0.43
CA MET A 74 -21.15 -18.66 -0.02
C MET A 74 -20.04 -17.79 -0.61
N LYS A 75 -20.14 -17.40 -1.90
CA LYS A 75 -19.18 -16.48 -2.53
C LYS A 75 -19.19 -15.12 -1.85
N LEU A 76 -20.38 -14.56 -1.59
CA LEU A 76 -20.52 -13.25 -0.94
C LEU A 76 -19.96 -13.26 0.48
N ALA A 77 -20.26 -14.31 1.26
CA ALA A 77 -19.73 -14.48 2.61
C ALA A 77 -18.19 -14.67 2.61
N ALA A 78 -17.66 -15.46 1.68
CA ALA A 78 -16.22 -15.62 1.49
C ALA A 78 -15.55 -14.29 1.11
N ALA A 79 -16.14 -13.51 0.20
CA ALA A 79 -15.64 -12.19 -0.18
C ALA A 79 -15.55 -11.23 1.00
N GLN A 80 -16.61 -11.17 1.83
CA GLN A 80 -16.66 -10.32 3.01
C GLN A 80 -15.59 -10.71 4.03
N ASP A 81 -15.42 -12.01 4.31
CA ASP A 81 -14.41 -12.48 5.24
C ASP A 81 -12.99 -12.24 4.73
N MET A 82 -12.72 -12.49 3.43
CA MET A 82 -11.42 -12.18 2.82
C MET A 82 -11.10 -10.68 2.87
N ALA A 83 -12.09 -9.82 2.57
CA ALA A 83 -11.93 -8.37 2.64
C ALA A 83 -11.61 -7.89 4.06
N ARG A 84 -12.34 -8.41 5.05
CA ARG A 84 -12.14 -8.10 6.47
C ARG A 84 -10.76 -8.56 6.96
N ILE A 85 -10.41 -9.82 6.73
CA ILE A 85 -9.12 -10.39 7.14
C ILE A 85 -7.95 -9.70 6.44
N GLY A 86 -8.06 -9.41 5.13
CA GLY A 86 -7.05 -8.68 4.40
C GLY A 86 -6.80 -7.28 4.97
N ALA A 87 -7.88 -6.54 5.28
CA ALA A 87 -7.78 -5.21 5.86
C ALA A 87 -7.14 -5.22 7.26
N THR A 88 -7.56 -6.13 8.15
CA THR A 88 -7.01 -6.22 9.51
C THR A 88 -5.54 -6.66 9.51
N ASN A 89 -5.19 -7.64 8.67
CA ASN A 89 -3.79 -8.09 8.51
C ASN A 89 -2.93 -6.94 7.99
N TYR A 90 -3.41 -6.17 7.02
CA TYR A 90 -2.65 -5.04 6.51
C TYR A 90 -2.44 -3.95 7.56
N GLN A 91 -3.49 -3.56 8.29
CA GLN A 91 -3.38 -2.57 9.37
C GLN A 91 -2.35 -3.00 10.42
N MET A 92 -2.36 -4.27 10.82
CA MET A 92 -1.38 -4.81 11.75
C MET A 92 0.03 -4.82 11.16
N ALA A 93 0.19 -5.31 9.92
CA ALA A 93 1.47 -5.32 9.21
C ALA A 93 2.07 -3.92 9.08
N TYR A 94 1.24 -2.93 8.76
CA TYR A 94 1.61 -1.52 8.68
C TYR A 94 2.07 -0.98 10.05
N SER A 95 1.36 -1.33 11.13
CA SER A 95 1.75 -0.94 12.49
C SER A 95 3.07 -1.55 12.95
N ILE A 96 3.42 -2.74 12.46
CA ILE A 96 4.66 -3.44 12.78
C ILE A 96 5.81 -2.82 11.98
N ILE A 97 5.66 -2.68 10.66
CA ILE A 97 6.76 -2.22 9.81
C ILE A 97 7.14 -0.77 10.09
N THR A 98 6.21 0.08 10.51
CA THR A 98 6.51 1.46 10.96
C THR A 98 7.43 1.51 12.19
N LYS A 99 7.48 0.43 12.99
CA LYS A 99 8.35 0.29 14.16
C LYS A 99 9.62 -0.51 13.88
N LEU A 100 9.54 -1.50 12.98
CA LEU A 100 10.60 -2.48 12.75
C LEU A 100 11.24 -2.40 11.36
N ALA A 101 10.96 -1.38 10.55
CA ALA A 101 11.51 -1.29 9.19
C ALA A 101 13.05 -1.30 9.13
N ALA A 102 13.74 -0.86 10.19
CA ALA A 102 15.21 -0.93 10.30
C ALA A 102 15.73 -2.37 10.53
N ALA A 103 14.91 -3.28 11.07
CA ALA A 103 15.33 -4.64 11.37
C ALA A 103 15.65 -5.43 10.07
N PRO A 104 16.71 -6.27 10.08
CA PRO A 104 17.06 -7.11 8.94
C PRO A 104 15.86 -7.97 8.50
N GLY A 105 15.61 -8.05 7.19
CA GLY A 105 14.52 -8.87 6.62
C GLY A 105 13.10 -8.33 6.81
N ALA A 106 12.82 -7.46 7.78
CA ALA A 106 11.47 -6.99 8.09
C ALA A 106 10.75 -6.36 6.89
N TRP A 107 11.47 -5.55 6.10
CA TRP A 107 10.91 -4.94 4.90
C TRP A 107 10.53 -5.99 3.85
N ALA A 108 11.41 -6.94 3.57
CA ALA A 108 11.13 -8.01 2.61
C ALA A 108 9.91 -8.84 3.02
N SER A 109 9.82 -9.22 4.30
CA SER A 109 8.66 -9.92 4.85
C SER A 109 7.37 -9.10 4.73
N HIS A 110 7.43 -7.78 4.95
CA HIS A 110 6.28 -6.89 4.77
C HIS A 110 5.80 -6.86 3.31
N LEU A 111 6.71 -6.78 2.34
CA LEU A 111 6.35 -6.76 0.91
C LEU A 111 5.72 -8.08 0.47
N VAL A 112 6.25 -9.22 0.94
CA VAL A 112 5.65 -10.54 0.71
C VAL A 112 4.22 -10.58 1.26
N LEU A 113 4.02 -10.15 2.50
CA LEU A 113 2.70 -10.10 3.12
C LEU A 113 1.74 -9.17 2.37
N CYS A 114 2.19 -7.99 1.93
CA CYS A 114 1.37 -7.07 1.13
C CYS A 114 0.92 -7.72 -0.18
N ARG A 115 1.79 -8.47 -0.87
CA ARG A 115 1.42 -9.18 -2.11
C ARG A 115 0.35 -10.24 -1.84
N GLU A 116 0.47 -11.00 -0.76
CA GLU A 116 -0.51 -12.02 -0.38
C GLU A 116 -1.86 -11.41 0.02
N ILE A 117 -1.85 -10.28 0.73
CA ILE A 117 -3.07 -9.55 1.07
C ILE A 117 -3.74 -8.98 -0.19
N ILE A 118 -2.96 -8.42 -1.13
CA ILE A 118 -3.50 -7.95 -2.40
C ILE A 118 -4.19 -9.13 -3.10
N SER A 119 -3.50 -10.26 -3.32
CA SER A 119 -4.07 -11.46 -3.94
C SER A 119 -5.37 -11.96 -3.28
N LEU A 120 -5.43 -11.92 -1.94
CA LEU A 120 -6.63 -12.23 -1.17
C LEU A 120 -7.79 -11.28 -1.52
N LEU A 121 -7.52 -9.98 -1.59
CA LEU A 121 -8.51 -8.95 -1.94
C LEU A 121 -8.92 -9.03 -3.42
N GLU A 122 -8.01 -9.39 -4.33
CA GLU A 122 -8.34 -9.62 -5.75
C GLU A 122 -9.33 -10.78 -5.88
N THR A 123 -9.07 -11.88 -5.15
CA THR A 123 -10.00 -13.03 -5.08
C THR A 123 -11.35 -12.60 -4.49
N ALA A 124 -11.35 -11.82 -3.40
CA ALA A 124 -12.58 -11.27 -2.82
C ALA A 124 -13.37 -10.42 -3.82
N HIS A 125 -12.69 -9.58 -4.60
CA HIS A 125 -13.31 -8.78 -5.66
C HIS A 125 -13.89 -9.64 -6.78
N THR A 126 -13.28 -10.78 -7.13
CA THR A 126 -13.86 -11.70 -8.13
C THR A 126 -15.20 -12.29 -7.67
N TYR A 127 -15.38 -12.48 -6.35
CA TYR A 127 -16.61 -13.01 -5.77
C TYR A 127 -17.66 -11.93 -5.52
N LYS A 128 -17.24 -10.68 -5.27
CA LYS A 128 -18.14 -9.55 -5.01
C LYS A 128 -17.64 -8.28 -5.74
N PRO A 129 -17.84 -8.19 -7.06
CA PRO A 129 -17.23 -7.14 -7.88
C PRO A 129 -17.76 -5.74 -7.61
N GLN A 130 -18.98 -5.62 -7.05
CA GLN A 130 -19.63 -4.35 -6.75
C GLN A 130 -19.22 -3.75 -5.38
N ASP A 131 -18.37 -4.44 -4.61
CA ASP A 131 -17.91 -3.95 -3.32
C ASP A 131 -16.71 -3.00 -3.49
N SER A 132 -16.99 -1.69 -3.46
CA SER A 132 -15.97 -0.66 -3.61
C SER A 132 -14.97 -0.62 -2.45
N GLN A 133 -15.32 -1.15 -1.27
CA GLN A 133 -14.41 -1.17 -0.12
C GLN A 133 -13.21 -2.10 -0.37
N ILE A 134 -13.42 -3.20 -1.09
CA ILE A 134 -12.33 -4.10 -1.51
C ILE A 134 -11.32 -3.35 -2.39
N LEU A 135 -11.83 -2.57 -3.35
CA LEU A 135 -11.00 -1.75 -4.24
C LEU A 135 -10.23 -0.67 -3.47
N LYS A 136 -10.92 0.02 -2.54
CA LYS A 136 -10.28 1.02 -1.65
C LYS A 136 -9.13 0.40 -0.85
N ASN A 137 -9.32 -0.81 -0.32
CA ASN A 137 -8.27 -1.51 0.41
C ASN A 137 -7.05 -1.81 -0.47
N ILE A 138 -7.24 -2.33 -1.70
CA ILE A 138 -6.14 -2.62 -2.63
C ILE A 138 -5.40 -1.33 -3.00
N VAL A 139 -6.14 -0.29 -3.37
CA VAL A 139 -5.60 1.04 -3.75
C VAL A 139 -4.80 1.64 -2.60
N GLN A 140 -5.28 1.53 -1.36
CA GLN A 140 -4.60 2.02 -0.16
C GLN A 140 -3.28 1.29 0.08
N ILE A 141 -3.27 -0.05 0.02
CA ILE A 141 -2.06 -0.86 0.21
C ILE A 141 -0.98 -0.47 -0.81
N CYS A 142 -1.36 -0.36 -2.08
CA CYS A 142 -0.44 0.05 -3.13
C CYS A 142 0.06 1.49 -2.89
N ASN A 143 -0.83 2.41 -2.54
CA ASN A 143 -0.47 3.80 -2.28
C ASN A 143 0.56 3.94 -1.15
N ASP A 144 0.33 3.26 -0.03
CA ASP A 144 1.18 3.37 1.15
C ASP A 144 2.57 2.80 0.90
N ASN A 145 2.64 1.65 0.22
CA ASN A 145 3.91 1.04 -0.17
C ASN A 145 4.67 1.88 -1.21
N ILE A 146 4.01 2.38 -2.26
CA ILE A 146 4.64 3.23 -3.29
C ILE A 146 5.09 4.57 -2.68
N THR A 147 4.30 5.14 -1.77
CA THR A 147 4.63 6.41 -1.11
C THR A 147 5.85 6.27 -0.21
N GLY A 148 6.06 5.07 0.32
CA GLY A 148 7.12 4.74 1.25
C GLY A 148 6.64 4.90 2.69
N ILE A 149 6.94 3.90 3.50
CA ILE A 149 6.57 3.88 4.92
C ILE A 149 7.63 4.62 5.71
N LYS A 150 7.18 5.61 6.49
CA LYS A 150 8.02 6.34 7.44
C LYS A 150 8.27 5.47 8.67
N PHE A 151 9.51 5.39 9.10
CA PHE A 151 9.87 4.76 10.37
C PHE A 151 10.92 5.60 11.09
N LYS A 152 11.01 5.43 12.41
CA LYS A 152 12.11 6.00 13.20
C LYS A 152 13.25 5.00 13.17
N ASP A 153 14.44 5.44 12.78
CA ASP A 153 15.63 4.59 12.71
C ASP A 153 16.38 4.60 14.05
N PRO A 154 16.32 3.51 14.85
CA PRO A 154 16.99 3.48 16.15
C PRO A 154 18.51 3.56 16.04
N ALA A 155 19.08 3.18 14.89
CA ALA A 155 20.52 3.26 14.64
C ALA A 155 20.99 4.68 14.28
N ASN A 156 20.07 5.60 14.01
CA ASN A 156 20.34 6.99 13.62
C ASN A 156 19.54 7.97 14.48
N ASP A 157 19.68 7.88 15.81
CA ASP A 157 19.04 8.78 16.79
C ASP A 157 17.51 8.95 16.58
N ASN A 158 16.83 7.88 16.17
CA ASN A 158 15.40 7.88 15.84
C ASN A 158 14.99 8.85 14.71
N ALA A 159 15.93 9.22 13.83
CA ALA A 159 15.63 10.01 12.65
C ALA A 159 14.54 9.35 11.79
N VAL A 160 13.65 10.16 11.22
CA VAL A 160 12.58 9.66 10.35
C VAL A 160 13.14 9.34 8.97
N THR A 161 13.25 8.05 8.68
CA THR A 161 13.75 7.52 7.40
C THR A 161 12.60 6.90 6.60
N VAL A 162 12.76 6.78 5.28
CA VAL A 162 11.81 6.14 4.36
C VAL A 162 12.51 4.97 3.69
N LYS A 163 11.96 3.76 3.81
CA LYS A 163 12.40 2.64 2.96
C LYS A 163 11.68 2.70 1.63
N HIS A 164 12.46 2.61 0.56
CA HIS A 164 11.95 2.56 -0.80
C HIS A 164 11.82 1.11 -1.27
N LEU A 165 10.88 0.90 -2.19
CA LEU A 165 10.74 -0.35 -2.93
C LEU A 165 11.87 -0.47 -3.95
N ASP A 166 12.21 -1.70 -4.31
CA ASP A 166 12.96 -1.93 -5.53
C ASP A 166 12.11 -1.51 -6.76
N ASP A 167 12.78 -1.21 -7.87
CA ASP A 167 12.12 -0.63 -9.04
C ASP A 167 11.16 -1.61 -9.74
N GLN A 168 11.43 -2.92 -9.65
CA GLN A 168 10.59 -3.95 -10.26
C GLN A 168 9.27 -4.09 -9.48
N TYR A 169 9.35 -4.21 -8.16
CA TYR A 169 8.19 -4.33 -7.28
C TYR A 169 7.35 -3.05 -7.26
N GLU A 170 7.97 -1.87 -7.35
CA GLU A 170 7.21 -0.63 -7.53
C GLU A 170 6.42 -0.64 -8.84
N LYS A 171 7.04 -1.08 -9.95
CA LYS A 171 6.34 -1.14 -11.24
C LYS A 171 5.12 -2.07 -11.16
N GLU A 172 5.26 -3.21 -10.49
CA GLU A 172 4.16 -4.14 -10.20
C GLU A 172 3.04 -3.46 -9.41
N LEU A 173 3.36 -2.84 -8.26
CA LEU A 173 2.36 -2.14 -7.44
C LEU A 173 1.69 -0.98 -8.17
N ARG A 174 2.41 -0.27 -9.05
CA ARG A 174 1.82 0.79 -9.89
C ARG A 174 0.83 0.22 -10.89
N SER A 175 1.15 -0.90 -11.52
CA SER A 175 0.23 -1.58 -12.44
C SER A 175 -1.04 -2.02 -11.72
N ILE A 176 -0.90 -2.59 -10.52
CA ILE A 176 -2.03 -2.99 -9.67
C ILE A 176 -2.84 -1.74 -9.27
N PHE A 177 -2.17 -0.71 -8.78
CA PHE A 177 -2.80 0.56 -8.41
C PHE A 177 -3.65 1.13 -9.55
N ASP A 178 -3.07 1.28 -10.76
CA ASP A 178 -3.76 1.88 -11.90
C ASP A 178 -4.99 1.06 -12.31
N LEU A 179 -4.88 -0.28 -12.30
CA LEU A 179 -5.99 -1.19 -12.60
C LEU A 179 -7.15 -1.02 -11.60
N TYR A 180 -6.88 -1.09 -10.31
CA TYR A 180 -7.92 -1.04 -9.28
C TYR A 180 -8.45 0.38 -9.03
N ALA A 181 -7.63 1.40 -9.25
CA ALA A 181 -8.05 2.80 -9.24
C ALA A 181 -9.07 3.08 -10.36
N ALA A 182 -8.84 2.55 -11.58
CA ALA A 182 -9.79 2.69 -12.68
C ALA A 182 -11.14 2.02 -12.36
N LYS A 183 -11.11 0.81 -11.81
CA LYS A 183 -12.32 0.10 -11.34
C LYS A 183 -13.04 0.88 -10.24
N LEU A 184 -12.30 1.46 -9.29
CA LEU A 184 -12.86 2.21 -8.17
C LEU A 184 -13.57 3.48 -8.66
N VAL A 185 -12.97 4.23 -9.58
CA VAL A 185 -13.61 5.42 -10.18
C VAL A 185 -14.83 5.03 -11.02
N ALA A 186 -14.83 3.87 -11.67
CA ALA A 186 -16.01 3.39 -12.40
C ALA A 186 -17.19 3.07 -11.47
N LEU A 187 -16.94 2.52 -10.28
CA LEU A 187 -17.98 2.28 -9.26
C LEU A 187 -18.36 3.53 -8.47
N GLU A 188 -17.40 4.41 -8.19
CA GLU A 188 -17.58 5.64 -7.43
C GLU A 188 -16.97 6.84 -8.19
N PRO A 189 -17.69 7.44 -9.16
CA PRO A 189 -17.16 8.53 -9.99
C PRO A 189 -16.68 9.77 -9.22
N GLY A 190 -17.19 9.98 -8.00
CA GLY A 190 -16.77 11.07 -7.11
C GLY A 190 -15.57 10.75 -6.20
N TYR A 191 -15.03 9.53 -6.25
CA TYR A 191 -13.93 9.13 -5.37
C TYR A 191 -12.63 9.85 -5.70
N GLN A 192 -12.04 10.51 -4.70
CA GLN A 192 -10.75 11.16 -4.85
C GLN A 192 -9.62 10.15 -4.69
N LEU A 193 -9.03 9.75 -5.82
CA LEU A 193 -7.90 8.82 -5.81
C LEU A 193 -6.69 9.40 -5.06
N PRO A 194 -6.02 8.60 -4.21
CA PRO A 194 -4.72 8.97 -3.71
C PRO A 194 -3.73 9.04 -4.87
N TYR A 195 -2.69 9.86 -4.75
CA TYR A 195 -1.70 10.03 -5.80
C TYR A 195 -0.35 9.46 -5.33
N PRO A 196 -0.04 8.18 -5.63
CA PRO A 196 1.11 7.47 -5.08
C PRO A 196 2.42 7.97 -5.71
N ARG A 197 3.02 8.98 -5.08
CA ARG A 197 4.38 9.44 -5.35
C ARG A 197 5.30 8.83 -4.31
N ARG A 198 6.45 8.28 -4.73
CA ARG A 198 7.59 8.15 -3.81
C ARG A 198 7.73 9.49 -3.09
N LYS A 199 7.61 9.50 -1.76
CA LYS A 199 8.07 10.65 -0.98
C LYS A 199 9.57 10.72 -1.20
N SER A 200 9.99 11.46 -2.22
CA SER A 200 11.39 11.83 -2.32
C SER A 200 11.67 12.71 -1.10
N LEU A 201 12.56 12.23 -0.23
CA LEU A 201 13.23 13.12 0.69
C LEU A 201 14.00 14.22 -0.06
N HIS A 202 14.24 14.02 -1.36
CA HIS A 202 15.10 14.88 -2.16
C HIS A 202 14.31 15.61 -3.24
N CYS A 203 14.46 16.93 -3.32
CA CYS A 203 14.36 17.59 -4.62
C CYS A 203 15.65 17.22 -5.35
N PHE A 204 15.67 16.13 -6.14
CA PHE A 204 16.87 15.60 -6.81
C PHE A 204 17.83 16.69 -7.32
N VAL A 205 17.35 17.61 -8.16
CA VAL A 205 18.16 18.68 -8.76
C VAL A 205 18.66 19.68 -7.71
N ILE A 206 17.79 20.11 -6.80
CA ILE A 206 18.10 21.14 -5.78
C ILE A 206 19.00 20.56 -4.69
N THR A 207 18.78 19.32 -4.28
CA THR A 207 19.64 18.60 -3.33
C THR A 207 21.03 18.36 -3.93
N ALA A 208 21.12 17.93 -5.20
CA ALA A 208 22.40 17.80 -5.89
C ALA A 208 23.14 19.14 -6.04
N THR A 209 22.39 20.24 -6.16
CA THR A 209 22.92 21.60 -6.24
C THR A 209 23.42 22.11 -4.89
N MET A 210 22.61 21.96 -3.82
CA MET A 210 22.92 22.48 -2.49
C MET A 210 23.85 21.57 -1.69
N GLY A 211 24.05 20.31 -2.11
CA GLY A 211 24.88 19.33 -1.41
C GLY A 211 24.32 18.85 -0.07
N SER A 212 23.11 19.27 0.31
CA SER A 212 22.46 18.88 1.57
C SER A 212 20.94 18.81 1.43
N VAL A 213 20.37 17.75 2.01
CA VAL A 213 18.91 17.52 2.09
C VAL A 213 18.23 18.48 3.06
N HIS A 214 18.99 18.97 4.05
CA HIS A 214 18.53 19.86 5.12
C HIS A 214 18.72 21.35 4.78
N HIS A 215 19.20 21.67 3.57
CA HIS A 215 19.39 23.05 3.17
C HIS A 215 18.03 23.81 3.17
N PRO A 216 17.95 25.05 3.71
CA PRO A 216 16.70 25.82 3.80
C PRO A 216 15.92 25.91 2.49
N ASN A 217 16.60 26.18 1.36
CA ASN A 217 15.98 26.24 0.03
C ASN A 217 15.39 24.89 -0.42
N VAL A 218 16.01 23.76 -0.06
CA VAL A 218 15.50 22.42 -0.37
C VAL A 218 14.22 22.17 0.42
N ILE A 219 14.22 22.48 1.72
CA ILE A 219 13.05 22.32 2.59
C ILE A 219 11.89 23.22 2.11
N PHE A 220 12.19 24.48 1.80
CA PHE A 220 11.21 25.45 1.32
C PHE A 220 10.55 25.01 0.00
N LEU A 221 11.35 24.63 -1.00
CA LEU A 221 10.81 24.22 -2.30
C LEU A 221 10.08 22.88 -2.25
N ARG A 222 10.47 21.97 -1.35
CA ARG A 222 9.69 20.76 -1.05
C ARG A 222 8.31 21.11 -0.48
N ALA A 223 8.27 22.01 0.50
CA ALA A 223 7.00 22.44 1.10
C ALA A 223 6.10 23.15 0.06
N PHE A 224 6.68 23.98 -0.81
CA PHE A 224 5.97 24.62 -1.91
C PHE A 224 5.38 23.59 -2.90
N ARG A 225 6.18 22.60 -3.29
CA ARG A 225 5.72 21.48 -4.14
C ARG A 225 4.53 20.77 -3.52
N ASP A 226 4.64 20.38 -2.26
CA ASP A 226 3.68 19.51 -1.60
C ASP A 226 2.38 20.25 -1.24
N LYS A 227 2.45 21.55 -0.93
CA LYS A 227 1.28 22.34 -0.51
C LYS A 227 0.60 23.09 -1.65
N MET A 228 1.34 23.54 -2.67
CA MET A 228 0.80 24.43 -3.71
C MET A 228 0.76 23.77 -5.09
N LEU A 229 1.88 23.23 -5.58
CA LEU A 229 1.92 22.65 -6.93
C LEU A 229 0.99 21.44 -7.08
N VAL A 230 0.70 20.69 -6.02
CA VAL A 230 -0.25 19.58 -6.06
C VAL A 230 -1.70 20.05 -6.26
N ARG A 231 -2.03 21.31 -5.94
CA ARG A 231 -3.41 21.83 -6.04
C ARG A 231 -3.84 22.17 -7.47
N THR A 232 -2.91 22.29 -8.42
CA THR A 232 -3.21 22.73 -9.79
C THR A 232 -2.93 21.63 -10.82
N VAL A 233 -3.69 21.61 -11.92
CA VAL A 233 -3.50 20.64 -13.02
C VAL A 233 -2.10 20.78 -13.64
N LEU A 234 -1.68 22.02 -13.91
CA LEU A 234 -0.34 22.34 -14.42
C LEU A 234 0.75 21.92 -13.43
N GLY A 235 0.56 22.16 -12.13
CA GLY A 235 1.53 21.75 -11.11
C GLY A 235 1.65 20.23 -11.00
N LYS A 236 0.55 19.48 -11.06
CA LYS A 236 0.58 18.01 -11.13
C LYS A 236 1.33 17.52 -12.38
N ALA A 237 1.16 18.16 -13.54
CA ALA A 237 1.88 17.85 -14.77
C ALA A 237 3.38 18.14 -14.68
N PHE A 238 3.75 19.31 -14.16
CA PHE A 238 5.15 19.68 -13.91
C PHE A 238 5.84 18.68 -12.98
N ILE A 239 5.20 18.33 -11.86
CA ILE A 239 5.80 17.37 -10.92
C ILE A 239 6.01 16.00 -11.62
N ARG A 240 5.08 15.53 -12.46
CA ARG A 240 5.28 14.29 -13.23
C ARG A 240 6.52 14.35 -14.12
N TRP A 241 6.70 15.45 -14.85
CA TRP A 241 7.88 15.66 -15.67
C TRP A 241 9.17 15.71 -14.83
N TYR A 242 9.14 16.44 -13.72
CA TYR A 242 10.28 16.60 -12.81
C TYR A 242 10.72 15.26 -12.20
N TYR A 243 9.80 14.39 -11.79
CA TYR A 243 10.16 13.07 -11.28
C TYR A 243 10.64 12.11 -12.37
N ARG A 244 10.20 12.29 -13.63
CA ARG A 244 10.66 11.48 -14.76
C ARG A 244 12.08 11.83 -15.21
N HIS A 245 12.46 13.10 -15.16
CA HIS A 245 13.75 13.57 -15.70
C HIS A 245 14.74 14.06 -14.63
N GLY A 246 14.24 14.51 -13.49
CA GLY A 246 15.02 15.09 -12.39
C GLY A 246 16.16 14.22 -11.86
N PRO A 247 16.02 12.89 -11.70
CA PRO A 247 17.12 12.04 -11.25
C PRO A 247 18.34 12.06 -12.19
N ARG A 248 18.13 12.02 -13.51
CA ARG A 248 19.22 12.09 -14.49
C ARG A 248 19.92 13.45 -14.45
N ILE A 249 19.15 14.53 -14.35
CA ILE A 249 19.69 15.90 -14.24
C ILE A 249 20.52 16.04 -12.96
N ALA A 250 20.04 15.49 -11.85
CA ALA A 250 20.73 15.52 -10.56
C ALA A 250 22.08 14.80 -10.60
N GLN A 251 22.16 13.62 -11.21
CA GLN A 251 23.42 12.87 -11.36
C GLN A 251 24.50 13.67 -12.08
N HIS A 252 24.14 14.43 -13.12
CA HIS A 252 25.09 15.27 -13.85
C HIS A 252 25.55 16.49 -13.03
N ILE A 253 24.68 17.01 -12.16
CA ILE A 253 25.00 18.14 -11.28
C ILE A 253 25.90 17.69 -10.14
N GLU A 254 25.64 16.53 -9.55
CA GLU A 254 26.36 16.05 -8.38
C GLU A 254 27.86 15.81 -8.64
N GLY A 255 28.21 15.40 -9.87
CA GLY A 255 29.60 15.14 -10.27
C GLY A 255 30.44 16.38 -10.59
N SER A 256 29.88 17.60 -10.63
CA SER A 256 30.62 18.80 -11.09
C SER A 256 30.30 20.06 -10.27
N ARG A 257 31.35 20.68 -9.72
CA ARG A 257 31.27 21.98 -9.01
C ARG A 257 30.72 23.09 -9.90
N TRP A 258 31.03 23.04 -11.19
CA TRP A 258 30.58 24.04 -12.15
C TRP A 258 29.10 23.85 -12.51
N ALA A 259 28.67 22.58 -12.69
CA ALA A 259 27.26 22.25 -12.90
C ALA A 259 26.40 22.61 -11.68
N ARG A 260 26.90 22.44 -10.45
CA ARG A 260 26.23 22.92 -9.23
C ARG A 260 26.06 24.44 -9.23
N SER A 261 27.11 25.18 -9.57
CA SER A 261 27.05 26.65 -9.60
C SER A 261 26.06 27.15 -10.65
N ALA A 262 26.08 26.56 -11.85
CA ALA A 262 25.11 26.86 -12.89
C ALA A 262 23.67 26.51 -12.47
N ALA A 263 23.45 25.31 -11.92
CA ALA A 263 22.14 24.89 -11.44
C ALA A 263 21.63 25.79 -10.31
N TYR A 264 22.50 26.30 -9.44
CA TYR A 264 22.12 27.24 -8.39
C TYR A 264 21.54 28.53 -9.00
N VAL A 265 22.26 29.14 -9.94
CA VAL A 265 21.87 30.42 -10.57
C VAL A 265 20.66 30.27 -11.48
N PHE A 266 20.61 29.22 -12.31
CA PHE A 266 19.59 29.08 -13.35
C PHE A 266 18.36 28.27 -12.93
N ILE A 267 18.46 27.44 -11.90
CA ILE A 267 17.36 26.58 -11.46
C ILE A 267 16.89 26.97 -10.06
N VAL A 268 17.80 26.98 -9.07
CA VAL A 268 17.42 27.15 -7.66
C VAL A 268 16.94 28.57 -7.37
N VAL A 269 17.70 29.59 -7.77
CA VAL A 269 17.35 30.99 -7.52
C VAL A 269 15.99 31.38 -8.15
N PRO A 270 15.73 31.11 -9.44
CA PRO A 270 14.43 31.39 -10.05
C PRO A 270 13.30 30.59 -9.40
N ALA A 271 13.52 29.31 -9.09
CA ALA A 271 12.51 28.48 -8.44
C ALA A 271 12.12 29.02 -7.05
N VAL A 272 13.11 29.48 -6.25
CA VAL A 272 12.84 30.11 -4.94
C VAL A 272 12.07 31.42 -5.13
N ALA A 273 12.46 32.26 -6.10
CA ALA A 273 11.78 33.53 -6.35
C ALA A 273 10.31 33.33 -6.75
N ILE A 274 10.05 32.43 -7.70
CA ILE A 274 8.69 32.07 -8.13
C ILE A 274 7.88 31.49 -6.96
N ALA A 275 8.46 30.56 -6.19
CA ALA A 275 7.79 29.97 -5.04
C ALA A 275 7.45 31.01 -3.95
N ARG A 276 8.35 31.96 -3.68
CA ARG A 276 8.11 33.08 -2.75
C ARG A 276 7.00 34.00 -3.26
N MET A 277 7.01 34.34 -4.54
CA MET A 277 5.96 35.15 -5.15
C MET A 277 4.58 34.46 -5.03
N MET A 278 4.49 33.19 -5.42
CA MET A 278 3.23 32.45 -5.38
C MET A 278 2.73 32.22 -3.94
N THR A 279 3.64 31.95 -2.99
CA THR A 279 3.26 31.80 -1.57
C THR A 279 2.89 33.12 -0.90
N TRP A 280 3.38 34.26 -1.41
CA TRP A 280 2.92 35.57 -0.99
C TRP A 280 1.52 35.86 -1.53
N VAL A 281 1.28 35.61 -2.82
CA VAL A 281 -0.03 35.81 -3.48
C VAL A 281 -1.14 34.97 -2.80
N ASP A 282 -0.92 33.67 -2.56
CA ASP A 282 -1.92 32.80 -1.93
C ASP A 282 -2.27 33.19 -0.49
N ARG A 283 -1.37 33.90 0.22
CA ARG A 283 -1.61 34.39 1.58
C ARG A 283 -2.37 35.71 1.66
N HIS A 284 -2.41 36.49 0.57
CA HIS A 284 -3.05 37.82 0.55
C HIS A 284 -4.33 37.86 -0.31
N LEU A 285 -4.63 36.79 -1.05
CA LEU A 285 -5.85 36.64 -1.85
C LEU A 285 -6.86 35.64 -1.26
N ARG A 286 -6.61 35.14 -0.04
CA ARG A 286 -7.53 34.32 0.77
C ARG A 286 -7.81 35.05 2.07
#